data_AF-A0AAX3PEJ4-F1
#
_entry.id   AF-A0AAX3PEJ4-F1
#
_cell.length_a   1.000
_cell.length_b   1.000
_cell.length_c   1.000
_cell.angle_alpha   90.00
_cell.angle_beta   90.00
_cell.angle_gamma   90.00
#
_symmetry.space_group_name_H-M   'P 1'
#
loop_
_entity.id
_entity.type
_entity.pdbx_description
1 polymer ?
#
loop_
_entity_poly.entity_id
_entity_poly.type
_entity_poly.pdbx_seq_one_letter_code
_entity_poly.pdbx_strand_id
1 'polypeptide(L)'
;MLSDFFSLAAGQELLCACVVSYQSFGEFARFHPHWHVLVLEGGFTKYDRFVYLPIGADEGMLKVWQAAIMALFLRKELIDQARVNMLRDWKHSGFSIESETRLFNKADREALGQYVVRGATCAEKIQYDPASDTIIWTASPKGFYKGKTETFKGFEFVDQLVAHLPPRRVQLVRRYGVYAGKVRKQWQERPNIYSLAPESWQKGHPRESKIVPAIPQEKPETVQVSDAWSKLRKQSWARLLQKVYEVDPFVCPKCQGTMSVVAIIEDPKELAKIINWAKQQEREQPVAVCARSPPELALV
;
A
#
# COMPACT_ATOMS: atom_id res chain seq x y z
N MET A 1 -3.19 8.62 -18.00
CA MET A 1 -1.95 8.32 -18.73
C MET A 1 -1.90 6.91 -19.28
N LEU A 2 -1.78 5.83 -18.48
CA LEU A 2 -1.73 4.46 -19.03
C LEU A 2 -2.97 4.16 -19.88
N SER A 3 -4.16 4.47 -19.37
CA SER A 3 -5.40 4.37 -20.14
C SER A 3 -5.36 5.21 -21.42
N ASP A 4 -4.83 6.45 -21.38
CA ASP A 4 -4.75 7.31 -22.56
C ASP A 4 -3.82 6.71 -23.62
N PHE A 5 -2.63 6.23 -23.21
CA PHE A 5 -1.67 5.57 -24.10
C PHE A 5 -2.27 4.34 -24.76
N PHE A 6 -2.82 3.41 -23.97
CA PHE A 6 -3.41 2.19 -24.52
C PHE A 6 -4.68 2.47 -25.32
N SER A 7 -5.48 3.47 -24.95
CA SER A 7 -6.68 3.83 -25.72
C SER A 7 -6.31 4.42 -27.08
N LEU A 8 -5.28 5.27 -27.13
CA LEU A 8 -4.73 5.80 -28.39
C LEU A 8 -4.18 4.68 -29.26
N ALA A 9 -3.41 3.75 -28.68
CA ALA A 9 -2.87 2.61 -29.41
C ALA A 9 -3.98 1.65 -29.90
N ALA A 10 -5.07 1.50 -29.16
CA ALA A 10 -6.19 0.64 -29.52
C ALA A 10 -7.19 1.26 -30.50
N GLY A 11 -7.16 2.58 -30.66
CA GLY A 11 -8.21 3.33 -31.36
C GLY A 11 -9.58 3.32 -30.66
N GLN A 12 -9.64 2.94 -29.37
CA GLN A 12 -10.87 2.86 -28.57
C GLN A 12 -10.55 3.05 -27.08
N GLU A 13 -11.54 3.47 -26.30
CA GLU A 13 -11.36 3.65 -24.85
C GLU A 13 -11.13 2.31 -24.13
N LEU A 14 -10.04 2.25 -23.36
CA LEU A 14 -9.66 1.09 -22.56
C LEU A 14 -9.51 1.45 -21.07
N LEU A 15 -10.14 0.64 -20.23
CA LEU A 15 -9.90 0.56 -18.80
C LEU A 15 -8.68 -0.33 -18.53
N CYS A 16 -7.51 0.30 -18.47
CA CYS A 16 -6.26 -0.36 -18.08
C CYS A 16 -6.21 -0.63 -16.57
N ALA A 17 -5.16 -1.30 -16.10
CA ALA A 17 -4.94 -1.53 -14.68
C ALA A 17 -3.45 -1.49 -14.33
N CYS A 18 -3.13 -1.06 -13.12
CA CYS A 18 -1.78 -1.16 -12.59
C CYS A 18 -1.75 -1.26 -11.06
N VAL A 19 -0.65 -1.79 -10.54
CA VAL A 19 -0.28 -1.74 -9.13
C VAL A 19 0.97 -0.88 -9.03
N VAL A 20 0.92 0.13 -8.18
CA VAL A 20 1.96 1.16 -8.05
C VAL A 20 2.50 1.13 -6.63
N SER A 21 3.81 1.05 -6.46
CA SER A 21 4.50 1.09 -5.17
C SER A 21 5.49 2.25 -5.14
N TYR A 22 5.44 3.06 -4.07
CA TYR A 22 6.37 4.16 -3.87
C TYR A 22 7.57 3.74 -3.02
N GLN A 23 8.77 4.14 -3.43
CA GLN A 23 10.01 4.04 -2.65
C GLN A 23 10.73 5.39 -2.65
N SER A 24 11.28 5.79 -1.50
CA SER A 24 12.02 7.06 -1.34
C SER A 24 13.54 6.87 -1.37
N PHE A 25 14.03 5.64 -1.43
CA PHE A 25 15.43 5.27 -1.24
C PHE A 25 16.02 4.58 -2.48
N GLY A 26 17.34 4.68 -2.63
CA GLY A 26 18.17 3.89 -3.53
C GLY A 26 19.16 3.01 -2.75
N GLU A 27 20.26 2.63 -3.41
CA GLU A 27 21.36 1.94 -2.72
C GLU A 27 21.96 2.84 -1.63
N PHE A 28 22.38 2.24 -0.51
CA PHE A 28 22.87 2.92 0.70
C PHE A 28 21.88 3.90 1.34
N ALA A 29 20.56 3.66 1.18
CA ALA A 29 19.52 4.55 1.67
C ALA A 29 19.68 6.00 1.15
N ARG A 30 20.27 6.18 -0.04
CA ARG A 30 20.31 7.50 -0.67
C ARG A 30 18.92 7.93 -1.10
N PHE A 31 18.59 9.21 -0.95
CA PHE A 31 17.31 9.73 -1.39
C PHE A 31 17.15 9.58 -2.91
N HIS A 32 16.21 8.72 -3.30
CA HIS A 32 15.90 8.42 -4.70
C HIS A 32 14.41 8.10 -4.83
N PRO A 33 13.52 9.11 -4.81
CA PRO A 33 12.09 8.91 -4.93
C PRO A 33 11.70 8.34 -6.30
N HIS A 34 11.11 7.16 -6.31
CA HIS A 34 10.68 6.50 -7.53
C HIS A 34 9.45 5.62 -7.28
N TRP A 35 8.83 5.21 -8.39
CA TRP A 35 7.66 4.35 -8.38
C TRP A 35 7.97 3.07 -9.12
N HIS A 36 7.68 1.93 -8.51
CA HIS A 36 7.58 0.66 -9.23
C HIS A 36 6.13 0.46 -9.67
N VAL A 37 5.93 0.19 -10.96
CA VAL A 37 4.60 0.06 -11.54
C VAL A 37 4.48 -1.29 -12.25
N LEU A 38 3.61 -2.15 -11.76
CA LEU A 38 3.18 -3.36 -12.45
C LEU A 38 1.97 -3.01 -13.31
N VAL A 39 2.14 -3.05 -14.62
CA VAL A 39 1.12 -2.65 -15.60
C VAL A 39 0.46 -3.90 -16.20
N LEU A 40 -0.86 -3.85 -16.36
CA LEU A 40 -1.58 -4.80 -17.21
C LEU A 40 -1.34 -4.44 -18.68
N GLU A 41 -0.82 -5.38 -19.47
CA GLU A 41 -0.55 -5.18 -20.90
C GLU A 41 -1.86 -5.09 -21.71
N GLY A 42 -2.36 -3.87 -21.88
CA GLY A 42 -3.63 -3.57 -22.52
C GLY A 42 -4.70 -3.15 -21.51
N GLY A 43 -5.96 -3.50 -21.80
CA GLY A 43 -7.07 -3.06 -20.98
C GLY A 43 -8.41 -3.63 -21.40
N PHE A 44 -9.46 -3.23 -20.69
CA PHE A 44 -10.82 -3.70 -20.90
C PHE A 44 -11.65 -2.63 -21.60
N THR A 45 -12.42 -3.00 -22.62
CA THR A 45 -13.41 -2.11 -23.21
C THR A 45 -14.58 -1.87 -22.24
N LYS A 46 -15.50 -0.96 -22.61
CA LYS A 46 -16.76 -0.73 -21.88
C LYS A 46 -17.66 -1.98 -21.76
N TYR A 47 -17.42 -3.01 -22.56
CA TYR A 47 -18.16 -4.29 -22.54
C TYR A 47 -17.34 -5.43 -21.90
N ASP A 48 -16.31 -5.08 -21.14
CA ASP A 48 -15.44 -6.03 -20.42
C ASP A 48 -14.66 -6.98 -21.33
N ARG A 49 -14.57 -6.68 -22.63
CA ARG A 49 -13.69 -7.43 -23.52
C ARG A 49 -12.26 -6.97 -23.28
N PHE A 50 -11.38 -7.92 -22.97
CA PHE A 50 -9.97 -7.64 -22.86
C PHE A 50 -9.35 -7.42 -24.25
N VAL A 51 -8.58 -6.34 -24.37
CA VAL A 51 -7.77 -5.99 -25.54
C VAL A 51 -6.33 -6.04 -25.08
N TYR A 52 -5.60 -7.07 -25.54
CA TYR A 52 -4.18 -7.21 -25.27
C TYR A 52 -3.38 -6.25 -26.14
N LEU A 53 -2.51 -5.47 -25.49
CA LEU A 53 -1.56 -4.57 -26.15
C LEU A 53 -0.21 -4.74 -25.46
N PRO A 54 0.77 -5.40 -26.11
CA PRO A 54 2.07 -5.65 -25.51
C PRO A 54 2.76 -4.33 -25.21
N ILE A 55 3.44 -4.25 -24.06
CA ILE A 55 4.33 -3.13 -23.78
C ILE A 55 5.63 -3.37 -24.55
N GLY A 56 6.24 -2.31 -25.09
CA GLY A 56 7.44 -2.43 -25.93
C GLY A 56 7.69 -1.23 -26.83
N ALA A 57 6.73 -0.31 -26.92
CA ALA A 57 6.90 0.99 -27.54
C ALA A 57 7.45 2.00 -26.51
N ASP A 58 8.61 1.71 -25.93
CA ASP A 58 9.17 2.47 -24.80
C ASP A 58 9.37 3.95 -25.16
N GLU A 59 9.83 4.27 -26.37
CA GLU A 59 9.96 5.66 -26.83
C GLU A 59 8.61 6.39 -26.90
N GLY A 60 7.56 5.73 -27.40
CA GLY A 60 6.22 6.30 -27.50
C GLY A 60 5.60 6.52 -26.12
N MET A 61 5.73 5.53 -25.24
CA MET A 61 5.25 5.62 -23.87
C MET A 61 6.02 6.69 -23.09
N LEU A 62 7.32 6.84 -23.35
CA LEU A 62 8.17 7.85 -22.72
C LEU A 62 7.69 9.27 -23.08
N LYS A 63 7.38 9.52 -24.36
CA LYS A 63 6.83 10.82 -24.81
C LYS A 63 5.50 11.14 -24.14
N VAL A 64 4.58 10.17 -24.06
CA VAL A 64 3.28 10.35 -23.39
C VAL A 64 3.46 10.58 -21.89
N TRP A 65 4.39 9.85 -21.25
CA TRP A 65 4.73 10.02 -19.83
C TRP A 65 5.30 11.41 -19.55
N GLN A 66 6.30 11.84 -20.32
CA GLN A 66 6.90 13.18 -20.22
C GLN A 66 5.84 14.27 -20.35
N ALA A 67 5.00 14.20 -21.38
CA ALA A 67 3.94 15.17 -21.61
C ALA A 67 2.93 15.21 -20.45
N ALA A 68 2.51 14.03 -19.94
CA ALA A 68 1.56 13.92 -18.85
C ALA A 68 2.12 14.48 -17.53
N ILE A 69 3.39 14.21 -17.21
CA ILE A 69 4.04 14.74 -16.00
C ILE A 69 4.26 16.24 -16.10
N MET A 70 4.75 16.74 -17.23
CA MET A 70 4.92 18.19 -17.43
C MET A 70 3.57 18.92 -17.30
N ALA A 71 2.52 18.39 -17.92
CA ALA A 71 1.17 18.95 -17.81
C ALA A 71 0.61 18.87 -16.37
N LEU A 72 0.96 17.82 -15.61
CA LEU A 72 0.60 17.73 -14.20
C LEU A 72 1.32 18.80 -13.37
N PHE A 73 2.63 18.95 -13.52
CA PHE A 73 3.43 19.91 -12.75
C PHE A 73 3.05 21.35 -13.05
N LEU A 74 2.79 21.67 -14.33
CA LEU A 74 2.31 22.99 -14.74
C LEU A 74 0.93 23.29 -14.12
N ARG A 75 -0.03 22.35 -14.20
CA ARG A 75 -1.36 22.49 -13.57
C ARG A 75 -1.32 22.58 -12.05
N LYS A 76 -0.25 22.10 -11.43
CA LYS A 76 -0.02 22.17 -9.98
C LYS A 76 0.87 23.34 -9.58
N GLU A 77 1.22 24.21 -10.54
CA GLU A 77 2.07 25.38 -10.32
C GLU A 77 3.43 25.04 -9.69
N LEU A 78 3.92 23.81 -9.91
CA LEU A 78 5.24 23.38 -9.42
C LEU A 78 6.37 23.84 -10.35
N ILE A 79 6.04 24.09 -11.61
CA ILE A 79 6.92 24.64 -12.65
C ILE A 79 6.11 25.58 -13.54
N ASP A 80 6.77 26.54 -14.18
CA ASP A 80 6.17 27.44 -15.16
C ASP A 80 6.35 26.91 -16.60
N GLN A 81 5.74 27.60 -17.57
CA GLN A 81 5.82 27.22 -18.98
C GLN A 81 7.25 27.32 -19.53
N ALA A 82 8.04 28.28 -19.04
CA ALA A 82 9.44 28.43 -19.44
C ALA A 82 10.27 27.20 -19.04
N ARG A 83 10.08 26.69 -17.82
CA ARG A 83 10.72 25.47 -17.31
C ARG A 83 10.26 24.24 -18.08
N VAL A 84 8.98 24.13 -18.44
CA VAL A 84 8.47 23.04 -19.28
C VAL A 84 9.20 23.02 -20.63
N ASN A 85 9.33 24.16 -21.30
CA ASN A 85 10.01 24.25 -22.59
C ASN A 85 11.48 23.85 -22.46
N MET A 86 12.18 24.39 -21.45
CA MET A 86 13.57 24.03 -21.16
C MET A 86 13.76 22.52 -20.94
N LEU A 87 12.89 21.86 -20.18
CA LEU A 87 12.98 20.42 -19.90
C LEU A 87 12.72 19.56 -21.14
N ARG A 88 11.93 20.03 -22.11
CA ARG A 88 11.69 19.33 -23.38
C ARG A 88 12.93 19.33 -24.28
N ASP A 89 13.75 20.36 -24.19
CA ASP A 89 14.94 20.53 -25.03
C ASP A 89 16.16 19.75 -24.49
N TRP A 90 16.07 19.18 -23.29
CA TRP A 90 17.15 18.40 -22.71
C TRP A 90 17.37 17.10 -23.46
N LYS A 91 18.60 16.89 -23.93
CA LYS A 91 19.05 15.62 -24.54
C LYS A 91 18.77 14.41 -23.65
N HIS A 92 18.94 14.58 -22.34
CA HIS A 92 18.60 13.59 -21.33
C HIS A 92 17.58 14.21 -20.36
N SER A 93 16.30 14.05 -20.69
CA SER A 93 15.18 14.60 -19.93
C SER A 93 15.06 14.11 -18.47
N GLY A 94 15.86 13.11 -18.07
CA GLY A 94 15.77 12.44 -16.77
C GLY A 94 14.63 11.42 -16.66
N PHE A 95 13.79 11.29 -17.69
CA PHE A 95 12.76 10.26 -17.78
C PHE A 95 13.30 9.04 -18.53
N SER A 96 13.04 7.86 -17.99
CA SER A 96 13.30 6.57 -18.63
C SER A 96 12.11 5.65 -18.47
N ILE A 97 11.93 4.78 -19.46
CA ILE A 97 11.00 3.66 -19.43
C ILE A 97 11.79 2.45 -19.91
N GLU A 98 11.69 1.36 -19.17
CA GLU A 98 12.30 0.08 -19.51
C GLU A 98 11.23 -0.99 -19.33
N SER A 99 10.86 -1.66 -20.42
CA SER A 99 9.86 -2.73 -20.39
C SER A 99 10.40 -4.11 -20.73
N GLU A 100 11.73 -4.29 -20.80
CA GLU A 100 12.35 -5.55 -21.20
C GLU A 100 12.11 -6.71 -20.22
N THR A 101 11.91 -6.41 -18.93
CA THR A 101 11.68 -7.43 -17.91
C THR A 101 10.29 -8.06 -18.07
N ARG A 102 10.26 -9.29 -18.60
CA ARG A 102 9.03 -10.11 -18.73
C ARG A 102 8.95 -11.15 -17.62
N LEU A 103 7.73 -11.41 -17.15
CA LEU A 103 7.46 -12.31 -16.02
C LEU A 103 6.71 -13.56 -16.49
N PHE A 104 7.41 -14.66 -16.69
CA PHE A 104 6.79 -15.87 -17.24
C PHE A 104 6.46 -16.91 -16.17
N ASN A 105 7.31 -17.08 -15.14
CA ASN A 105 7.13 -18.12 -14.14
C ASN A 105 6.60 -17.57 -12.79
N LYS A 106 6.26 -18.47 -11.85
CA LYS A 106 5.74 -18.09 -10.53
C LYS A 106 6.83 -17.45 -9.65
N ALA A 107 8.05 -17.99 -9.69
CA ALA A 107 9.17 -17.51 -8.88
C ALA A 107 9.56 -16.08 -9.25
N ASP A 108 9.64 -15.74 -10.55
CA ASP A 108 9.96 -14.39 -11.03
C ASP A 108 8.91 -13.38 -10.58
N ARG A 109 7.62 -13.76 -10.64
CA ARG A 109 6.51 -12.91 -10.18
C ARG A 109 6.57 -12.66 -8.68
N GLU A 110 6.94 -13.68 -7.90
CA GLU A 110 7.10 -13.56 -6.45
C GLU A 110 8.31 -12.68 -6.10
N ALA A 111 9.46 -12.93 -6.73
CA ALA A 111 10.67 -12.12 -6.56
C ALA A 111 10.43 -10.66 -6.92
N LEU A 112 9.74 -10.39 -8.04
CA LEU A 112 9.37 -9.02 -8.40
C LEU A 112 8.38 -8.42 -7.39
N GLY A 113 7.39 -9.20 -6.94
CA GLY A 113 6.45 -8.76 -5.91
C GLY A 113 7.16 -8.32 -4.63
N GLN A 114 8.12 -9.12 -4.15
CA GLN A 114 8.97 -8.79 -3.00
C GLN A 114 9.83 -7.55 -3.26
N TYR A 115 10.43 -7.45 -4.45
CA TYR A 115 11.23 -6.30 -4.85
C TYR A 115 10.43 -4.99 -4.83
N VAL A 116 9.20 -5.00 -5.34
CA VAL A 116 8.30 -3.83 -5.42
C VAL A 116 7.93 -3.29 -4.03
N VAL A 117 7.88 -4.15 -3.01
CA VAL A 117 7.47 -3.79 -1.63
C VAL A 117 8.61 -3.86 -0.61
N ARG A 118 9.87 -3.96 -1.06
CA ARG A 118 11.03 -4.07 -0.18
C ARG A 118 11.21 -2.83 0.72
N GLY A 119 11.91 -3.03 1.82
CA GLY A 119 12.41 -1.94 2.67
C GLY A 119 13.67 -1.29 2.08
N ALA A 120 14.15 -0.23 2.74
CA ALA A 120 15.35 0.51 2.34
C ALA A 120 16.64 -0.31 2.41
N THR A 121 16.61 -1.42 3.15
CA THR A 121 17.78 -2.24 3.46
C THR A 121 17.52 -3.70 3.12
N CYS A 122 18.61 -4.43 2.89
CA CYS A 122 18.61 -5.88 2.86
C CYS A 122 19.59 -6.38 3.92
N ALA A 123 19.15 -7.28 4.82
CA ALA A 123 20.00 -7.80 5.89
C ALA A 123 21.26 -8.49 5.34
N GLU A 124 21.16 -9.14 4.18
CA GLU A 124 22.27 -9.81 3.49
C GLU A 124 23.39 -8.85 3.06
N LYS A 125 23.07 -7.55 2.91
CA LYS A 125 24.02 -6.51 2.49
C LYS A 125 24.71 -5.84 3.67
N ILE A 126 24.30 -6.13 4.90
CA ILE A 126 24.66 -5.34 6.08
C ILE A 126 25.36 -6.22 7.11
N GLN A 127 26.52 -5.75 7.55
CA GLN A 127 27.28 -6.36 8.65
C GLN A 127 27.46 -5.31 9.75
N TYR A 128 27.21 -5.69 11.00
CA TYR A 128 27.40 -4.84 12.15
C TYR A 128 28.54 -5.38 13.02
N ASP A 129 29.50 -4.53 13.34
CA ASP A 129 30.53 -4.78 14.34
C ASP A 129 30.19 -4.04 15.65
N PRO A 130 29.78 -4.77 16.71
CA PRO A 130 29.44 -4.18 18.01
C PRO A 130 30.64 -3.54 18.73
N ALA A 131 31.87 -4.00 18.48
CA ALA A 131 33.04 -3.52 19.21
C ALA A 131 33.41 -2.08 18.80
N SER A 132 33.22 -1.75 17.53
CA SER A 132 33.53 -0.43 16.97
C SER A 132 32.29 0.44 16.71
N ASP A 133 31.09 -0.08 16.98
CA ASP A 133 29.79 0.50 16.60
C ASP A 133 29.75 0.89 15.11
N THR A 134 30.10 -0.08 14.26
CA THR A 134 30.29 0.17 12.82
C THR A 134 29.41 -0.74 12.00
N ILE A 135 28.69 -0.15 11.04
CA ILE A 135 27.88 -0.85 10.06
C ILE A 135 28.57 -0.77 8.71
N ILE A 136 28.77 -1.93 8.10
CA ILE A 136 29.34 -2.10 6.77
C ILE A 136 28.21 -2.52 5.83
N TRP A 137 27.86 -1.66 4.89
CA TRP A 137 26.88 -1.95 3.83
C TRP A 137 27.63 -2.23 2.53
N THR A 138 27.44 -3.43 1.96
CA THR A 138 28.00 -3.81 0.65
C THR A 138 26.90 -3.84 -0.42
N ALA A 139 27.06 -3.03 -1.48
CA ALA A 139 26.14 -2.99 -2.61
C ALA A 139 26.17 -4.28 -3.42
N SER A 140 25.15 -4.47 -4.26
CA SER A 140 25.09 -5.61 -5.18
C SER A 140 26.33 -5.67 -6.09
N PRO A 141 26.87 -6.86 -6.42
CA PRO A 141 27.94 -7.01 -7.40
C PRO A 141 27.57 -6.48 -8.80
N LYS A 142 26.28 -6.29 -9.08
CA LYS A 142 25.73 -5.78 -10.33
C LYS A 142 25.09 -4.41 -10.11
N GLY A 143 25.00 -3.59 -11.15
CA GLY A 143 24.36 -2.27 -11.12
C GLY A 143 25.36 -1.11 -11.19
N PHE A 144 24.96 0.07 -10.74
CA PHE A 144 25.83 1.26 -10.76
C PHE A 144 26.90 1.24 -9.66
N TYR A 145 26.54 0.77 -8.46
CA TYR A 145 27.41 0.74 -7.28
C TYR A 145 28.18 -0.58 -7.10
N LYS A 146 28.50 -1.28 -8.19
CA LYS A 146 28.99 -2.69 -8.22
C LYS A 146 29.96 -3.02 -7.08
N GLY A 147 29.48 -3.77 -6.09
CA GLY A 147 30.28 -4.26 -4.96
C GLY A 147 30.88 -3.17 -4.06
N LYS A 148 30.47 -1.91 -4.22
CA LYS A 148 30.94 -0.81 -3.38
C LYS A 148 30.51 -1.04 -1.93
N THR A 149 31.40 -0.74 -1.01
CA THR A 149 31.12 -0.79 0.42
C THR A 149 31.07 0.63 0.98
N GLU A 150 30.12 0.87 1.87
CA GLU A 150 30.04 2.10 2.67
C GLU A 150 29.91 1.75 4.15
N THR A 151 30.52 2.60 4.98
CA THR A 151 30.64 2.38 6.41
C THR A 151 29.93 3.51 7.14
N PHE A 152 29.16 3.16 8.17
CA PHE A 152 28.37 4.09 8.98
C PHE A 152 28.58 3.81 10.46
N LYS A 153 28.44 4.82 11.32
CA LYS A 153 28.17 4.56 12.74
C LYS A 153 26.75 4.05 12.94
N GLY A 154 26.51 3.34 14.05
CA GLY A 154 25.21 2.74 14.34
C GLY A 154 24.06 3.76 14.28
N PHE A 155 24.26 4.92 14.89
CA PHE A 155 23.24 5.99 14.89
C PHE A 155 23.05 6.64 13.52
N GLU A 156 24.12 6.86 12.75
CA GLU A 156 24.04 7.46 11.41
C GLU A 156 23.26 6.57 10.45
N PHE A 157 23.50 5.26 10.52
CA PHE A 157 22.75 4.29 9.75
C PHE A 157 21.25 4.35 10.09
N VAL A 158 20.89 4.39 11.37
CA VAL A 158 19.48 4.51 11.79
C VAL A 158 18.87 5.82 11.29
N ASP A 159 19.60 6.94 11.37
CA ASP A 159 19.15 8.24 10.87
C ASP A 159 18.82 8.20 9.37
N GLN A 160 19.70 7.59 8.56
CA GLN A 160 19.45 7.38 7.13
C GLN A 160 18.16 6.57 6.88
N LEU A 161 17.88 5.55 7.68
CA LEU A 161 16.66 4.74 7.53
C LEU A 161 15.40 5.48 7.95
N VAL A 162 15.47 6.25 9.04
CA VAL A 162 14.32 6.99 9.57
C VAL A 162 13.82 8.02 8.56
N ALA A 163 14.70 8.62 7.76
CA ALA A 163 14.33 9.52 6.67
C ALA A 163 13.39 8.89 5.62
N HIS A 164 13.36 7.56 5.53
CA HIS A 164 12.51 6.83 4.58
C HIS A 164 11.22 6.29 5.18
N LEU A 165 10.99 6.47 6.48
CA LEU A 165 9.74 6.05 7.11
C LEU A 165 8.57 6.87 6.56
N PRO A 166 7.56 6.24 5.94
CA PRO A 166 6.42 6.97 5.42
C PRO A 166 5.60 7.59 6.56
N PRO A 167 4.93 8.72 6.32
CA PRO A 167 4.00 9.29 7.30
C PRO A 167 2.92 8.27 7.69
N ARG A 168 2.39 8.42 8.91
CA ARG A 168 1.36 7.53 9.42
C ARG A 168 0.18 7.45 8.46
N ARG A 169 -0.30 6.21 8.23
CA ARG A 169 -1.48 5.89 7.40
C ARG A 169 -1.31 6.15 5.89
N VAL A 170 -0.11 6.46 5.42
CA VAL A 170 0.14 6.59 3.97
C VAL A 170 0.17 5.20 3.31
N GLN A 171 -0.65 5.03 2.28
CA GLN A 171 -0.67 3.83 1.45
C GLN A 171 0.46 3.89 0.41
N LEU A 172 1.50 3.06 0.60
CA LEU A 172 2.63 2.93 -0.32
C LEU A 172 2.27 2.15 -1.58
N VAL A 173 1.39 1.14 -1.45
CA VAL A 173 0.92 0.32 -2.58
C VAL A 173 -0.50 0.75 -2.96
N ARG A 174 -0.64 1.24 -4.19
CA ARG A 174 -1.90 1.71 -4.77
C ARG A 174 -2.30 0.84 -5.95
N ARG A 175 -3.60 0.62 -6.12
CA ARG A 175 -4.16 -0.18 -7.21
C ARG A 175 -5.13 0.67 -8.01
N TYR A 176 -5.00 0.65 -9.33
CA TYR A 176 -5.78 1.46 -10.24
C TYR A 176 -6.50 0.61 -11.28
N GLY A 177 -7.54 1.20 -11.87
CA GLY A 177 -8.32 0.57 -12.93
C GLY A 177 -9.02 -0.70 -12.46
N VAL A 178 -8.90 -1.78 -13.23
CA VAL A 178 -9.55 -3.07 -12.90
C VAL A 178 -9.04 -3.67 -11.57
N TYR A 179 -7.83 -3.33 -11.13
CA TYR A 179 -7.27 -3.75 -9.84
C TYR A 179 -7.71 -2.89 -8.65
N ALA A 180 -8.36 -1.75 -8.89
CA ALA A 180 -8.85 -0.89 -7.81
C ALA A 180 -9.85 -1.66 -6.93
N GLY A 181 -9.80 -1.45 -5.61
CA GLY A 181 -10.59 -2.24 -4.65
C GLY A 181 -12.09 -2.21 -4.93
N LYS A 182 -12.64 -1.06 -5.36
CA LYS A 182 -14.05 -0.91 -5.76
C LYS A 182 -14.39 -1.79 -6.97
N VAL A 183 -13.57 -1.73 -8.03
CA VAL A 183 -13.79 -2.48 -9.27
C VAL A 183 -13.60 -3.98 -9.04
N ARG A 184 -12.60 -4.35 -8.23
CA ARG A 184 -12.32 -5.74 -7.88
C ARG A 184 -13.49 -6.43 -7.16
N LYS A 185 -14.24 -5.70 -6.32
CA LYS A 185 -15.46 -6.22 -5.68
C LYS A 185 -16.57 -6.54 -6.69
N GLN A 186 -16.57 -5.88 -7.85
CA GLN A 186 -17.57 -6.05 -8.90
C GLN A 186 -17.18 -7.13 -9.92
N TRP A 187 -16.02 -7.80 -9.76
CA TRP A 187 -15.59 -8.80 -10.74
C TRP A 187 -16.60 -9.93 -10.91
N GLN A 188 -17.26 -10.40 -9.84
CA GLN A 188 -18.30 -11.45 -9.92
C GLN A 188 -19.51 -11.06 -10.80
N GLU A 189 -19.81 -9.75 -10.86
CA GLU A 189 -20.89 -9.17 -11.66
C GLU A 189 -20.47 -8.95 -13.12
N ARG A 190 -19.16 -9.03 -13.43
CA ARG A 190 -18.55 -8.74 -14.73
C ARG A 190 -18.01 -10.01 -15.39
N PRO A 191 -18.82 -10.79 -16.13
CA PRO A 191 -18.49 -12.12 -16.64
C PRO A 191 -17.12 -12.21 -17.34
N ASN A 192 -16.83 -11.26 -18.22
CA ASN A 192 -15.62 -11.28 -19.04
C ASN A 192 -14.36 -10.90 -18.25
N ILE A 193 -14.49 -10.17 -17.14
CA ILE A 193 -13.39 -9.93 -16.20
C ILE A 193 -13.23 -11.12 -15.26
N TYR A 194 -14.34 -11.65 -14.76
CA TYR A 194 -14.34 -12.81 -13.86
C TYR A 194 -13.62 -14.00 -14.47
N SER A 195 -13.89 -14.31 -15.74
CA SER A 195 -13.26 -15.44 -16.44
C SER A 195 -11.73 -15.32 -16.54
N LEU A 196 -11.19 -14.11 -16.53
CA LEU A 196 -9.75 -13.82 -16.56
C LEU A 196 -9.12 -13.71 -15.15
N ALA A 197 -9.93 -13.76 -14.09
CA ALA A 197 -9.41 -13.71 -12.72
C ALA A 197 -8.62 -14.99 -12.38
N PRO A 198 -7.61 -14.91 -11.49
CA PRO A 198 -6.86 -16.10 -11.07
C PRO A 198 -7.78 -17.18 -10.48
N GLU A 199 -7.52 -18.46 -10.78
CA GLU A 199 -8.34 -19.59 -10.30
C GLU A 199 -8.51 -19.60 -8.77
N SER A 200 -7.42 -19.31 -8.04
CA SER A 200 -7.45 -19.22 -6.57
C SER A 200 -8.38 -18.12 -6.08
N TRP A 201 -8.50 -17.02 -6.83
CA TRP A 201 -9.42 -15.94 -6.52
C TRP A 201 -10.87 -16.34 -6.82
N GLN A 202 -11.12 -16.97 -7.98
CA GLN A 202 -12.45 -17.47 -8.36
C GLN A 202 -13.00 -18.49 -7.36
N LYS A 203 -12.16 -19.43 -6.88
CA LYS A 203 -12.54 -20.41 -5.85
C LYS A 203 -13.03 -19.76 -4.55
N GLY A 204 -12.42 -18.64 -4.15
CA GLY A 204 -12.82 -17.87 -2.97
C GLY A 204 -13.99 -16.89 -3.21
N HIS A 205 -14.40 -16.69 -4.47
CA HIS A 205 -15.44 -15.73 -4.86
C HIS A 205 -16.35 -16.39 -5.91
N PRO A 206 -17.03 -17.50 -5.58
CA PRO A 206 -17.86 -18.21 -6.54
C PRO A 206 -18.93 -17.27 -7.10
N ARG A 207 -19.21 -17.42 -8.39
CA ARG A 207 -20.24 -16.62 -9.04
C ARG A 207 -21.61 -17.22 -8.70
N GLU A 208 -22.41 -16.51 -7.94
CA GLU A 208 -23.82 -16.88 -7.75
C GLU A 208 -24.55 -16.68 -9.08
N SER A 209 -24.84 -17.78 -9.78
CA SER A 209 -25.69 -17.73 -10.95
C SER A 209 -27.09 -17.34 -10.48
N LYS A 210 -27.52 -16.10 -10.75
CA LYS A 210 -28.93 -15.73 -10.69
C LYS A 210 -29.67 -16.40 -11.85
N ILE A 211 -29.89 -17.70 -11.73
CA ILE A 211 -30.87 -18.45 -12.50
C ILE A 211 -31.89 -18.92 -11.47
N VAL A 212 -33.09 -18.33 -11.48
CA VAL A 212 -34.27 -18.86 -10.79
C VAL A 212 -35.09 -19.55 -11.89
N PRO A 213 -35.48 -20.84 -11.74
CA PRO A 213 -36.72 -21.16 -11.03
C PRO A 213 -36.60 -22.22 -9.93
N ALA A 214 -37.61 -22.19 -9.05
CA ALA A 214 -37.81 -22.93 -7.81
C ALA A 214 -37.90 -24.45 -7.94
N ILE A 215 -37.27 -25.17 -6.99
CA ILE A 215 -37.82 -26.32 -6.22
C ILE A 215 -37.09 -26.32 -4.87
N PRO A 216 -37.77 -26.35 -3.69
CA PRO A 216 -37.11 -26.59 -2.42
C PRO A 216 -36.73 -28.07 -2.37
N GLN A 217 -35.45 -28.38 -2.60
CA GLN A 217 -34.90 -29.68 -2.24
C GLN A 217 -34.09 -29.52 -0.96
N GLU A 218 -34.61 -30.14 0.10
CA GLU A 218 -33.87 -30.43 1.32
C GLU A 218 -32.59 -31.18 0.94
N LYS A 219 -31.44 -30.55 1.18
CA LYS A 219 -30.14 -31.21 1.17
C LYS A 219 -29.65 -31.36 2.60
N PRO A 220 -29.10 -32.53 2.95
CA PRO A 220 -28.68 -32.84 4.30
C PRO A 220 -27.54 -31.91 4.73
N GLU A 221 -27.61 -31.48 5.98
CA GLU A 221 -26.63 -30.66 6.68
C GLU A 221 -25.22 -31.24 6.52
N THR A 222 -24.48 -30.70 5.56
CA THR A 222 -23.02 -30.78 5.57
C THR A 222 -22.54 -29.60 6.39
N VAL A 223 -22.24 -29.91 7.65
CA VAL A 223 -21.64 -29.05 8.67
C VAL A 223 -20.59 -28.14 8.04
N GLN A 224 -20.97 -26.87 7.84
CA GLN A 224 -20.04 -25.83 7.48
C GLN A 224 -19.09 -25.65 8.67
N VAL A 225 -17.80 -25.90 8.45
CA VAL A 225 -16.75 -25.49 9.37
C VAL A 225 -16.89 -23.99 9.57
N SER A 226 -17.42 -23.60 10.72
CA SER A 226 -17.56 -22.20 11.10
C SER A 226 -16.18 -21.58 11.01
N ASP A 227 -16.07 -20.50 10.23
CA ASP A 227 -14.82 -19.82 9.96
C ASP A 227 -14.29 -19.21 11.28
N ALA A 228 -13.53 -19.99 12.04
CA ALA A 228 -12.85 -19.57 13.26
C ALA A 228 -12.02 -18.30 13.00
N TRP A 229 -11.54 -18.12 11.76
CA TRP A 229 -10.84 -16.95 11.27
C TRP A 229 -11.71 -15.69 11.14
N SER A 230 -13.00 -15.83 10.86
CA SER A 230 -13.94 -14.70 10.85
C SER A 230 -14.27 -14.22 12.27
N LYS A 231 -14.33 -15.14 13.25
CA LYS A 231 -14.41 -14.78 14.69
C LYS A 231 -13.08 -14.19 15.19
N LEU A 232 -11.93 -14.73 14.78
CA LEU A 232 -10.60 -14.21 15.12
C LEU A 232 -10.37 -12.78 14.60
N ARG A 233 -10.86 -12.44 13.40
CA ARG A 233 -10.74 -11.08 12.84
C ARG A 233 -11.53 -10.05 13.63
N LYS A 234 -12.71 -10.39 14.16
CA LYS A 234 -13.47 -9.49 15.05
C LYS A 234 -12.78 -9.29 16.40
N GLN A 235 -12.05 -10.30 16.90
CA GLN A 235 -11.21 -10.20 18.08
C GLN A 235 -9.91 -9.40 17.86
N SER A 236 -9.53 -9.10 16.61
CA SER A 236 -8.24 -8.47 16.29
C SER A 236 -8.15 -7.00 16.68
N TRP A 237 -9.24 -6.23 16.64
CA TRP A 237 -9.18 -4.79 16.93
C TRP A 237 -8.81 -4.50 18.41
N ALA A 238 -9.49 -5.16 19.35
CA ALA A 238 -9.21 -5.00 20.77
C ALA A 238 -7.86 -5.58 21.17
N ARG A 239 -7.47 -6.74 20.60
CA ARG A 239 -6.14 -7.32 20.81
C ARG A 239 -5.02 -6.43 20.27
N LEU A 240 -5.25 -5.74 19.14
CA LEU A 240 -4.29 -4.77 18.60
C LEU A 240 -4.21 -3.51 19.46
N LEU A 241 -5.32 -3.03 20.03
CA LEU A 241 -5.31 -1.94 21.01
C LEU A 241 -4.57 -2.34 22.30
N GLN A 242 -4.85 -3.53 22.85
CA GLN A 242 -4.13 -4.06 24.01
C GLN A 242 -2.65 -4.25 23.73
N LYS A 243 -2.26 -4.71 22.54
CA LYS A 243 -0.85 -4.90 22.20
C LYS A 243 -0.09 -3.59 22.01
N VAL A 244 -0.75 -2.54 21.52
CA VAL A 244 -0.10 -1.26 21.19
C VAL A 244 -0.17 -0.25 22.34
N TYR A 245 -1.27 -0.27 23.10
CA TYR A 245 -1.55 0.68 24.16
C TYR A 245 -1.66 0.03 25.54
N GLU A 246 -1.48 -1.29 25.65
CA GLU A 246 -1.55 -2.06 26.91
C GLU A 246 -2.90 -1.96 27.65
N VAL A 247 -3.94 -1.47 26.97
CA VAL A 247 -5.31 -1.34 27.50
C VAL A 247 -6.23 -2.35 26.82
N ASP A 248 -6.91 -3.19 27.60
CA ASP A 248 -8.01 -4.02 27.10
C ASP A 248 -9.32 -3.20 27.07
N PRO A 249 -9.82 -2.83 25.87
CA PRO A 249 -11.02 -2.01 25.75
C PRO A 249 -12.31 -2.77 26.12
N PHE A 250 -12.24 -4.08 26.36
CA PHE A 250 -13.37 -4.89 26.81
C PHE A 250 -13.43 -5.08 28.33
N VAL A 251 -12.54 -4.44 29.08
CA VAL A 251 -12.60 -4.41 30.55
C VAL A 251 -12.89 -3.00 31.02
N CYS A 252 -13.93 -2.83 31.83
CA CYS A 252 -14.26 -1.52 32.37
C CYS A 252 -13.20 -1.09 33.39
N PRO A 253 -12.55 0.08 33.25
CA PRO A 253 -11.53 0.55 34.19
C PRO A 253 -12.10 0.90 35.57
N LYS A 254 -13.42 1.08 35.70
CA LYS A 254 -14.09 1.43 36.97
C LYS A 254 -14.54 0.21 37.76
N CYS A 255 -15.17 -0.76 37.09
CA CYS A 255 -15.80 -1.91 37.76
C CYS A 255 -15.20 -3.27 37.38
N GLN A 256 -14.20 -3.31 36.49
CA GLN A 256 -13.55 -4.54 36.00
C GLN A 256 -14.48 -5.54 35.30
N GLY A 257 -15.72 -5.13 34.98
CA GLY A 257 -16.67 -5.96 34.24
C GLY A 257 -16.39 -6.00 32.74
N THR A 258 -16.89 -7.04 32.08
CA THR A 258 -16.79 -7.23 30.63
C THR A 258 -17.67 -6.22 29.88
N MET A 259 -17.10 -5.53 28.91
CA MET A 259 -17.79 -4.58 28.03
C MET A 259 -18.04 -5.21 26.65
N SER A 260 -19.07 -4.73 25.94
CA SER A 260 -19.39 -5.15 24.57
C SER A 260 -19.59 -3.95 23.65
N VAL A 261 -19.25 -4.10 22.35
CA VAL A 261 -19.49 -3.04 21.36
C VAL A 261 -20.99 -2.90 21.12
N VAL A 262 -21.55 -1.71 21.42
CA VAL A 262 -22.96 -1.40 21.16
C VAL A 262 -23.16 -0.76 19.79
N ALA A 263 -22.23 0.11 19.36
CA ALA A 263 -22.29 0.77 18.06
C ALA A 263 -20.88 1.16 17.57
N ILE A 264 -20.72 1.26 16.25
CA ILE A 264 -19.55 1.85 15.60
C ILE A 264 -20.04 3.13 14.90
N ILE A 265 -19.51 4.28 15.32
CA ILE A 265 -19.94 5.60 14.84
C ILE A 265 -18.87 6.13 13.87
N GLU A 266 -19.22 6.22 12.58
CA GLU A 266 -18.30 6.65 11.52
C GLU A 266 -18.55 8.08 11.01
N ASP A 267 -19.70 8.69 11.33
CA ASP A 267 -20.05 10.05 10.89
C ASP A 267 -19.16 11.09 11.60
N PRO A 268 -18.36 11.89 10.87
CA PRO A 268 -17.53 12.94 11.45
C PRO A 268 -18.29 13.97 12.29
N LYS A 269 -19.55 14.29 11.93
CA LYS A 269 -20.35 15.27 12.67
C LYS A 269 -20.75 14.74 14.05
N GLU A 270 -21.14 13.48 14.13
CA GLU A 270 -21.47 12.81 15.39
C GLU A 270 -20.24 12.58 16.25
N LEU A 271 -19.11 12.20 15.64
CA LEU A 271 -17.82 12.10 16.34
C LEU A 271 -17.42 13.43 16.99
N ALA A 272 -17.57 14.55 16.28
CA ALA A 272 -17.25 15.87 16.83
C ALA A 272 -18.12 16.23 18.05
N LYS A 273 -19.42 15.91 18.01
CA LYS A 273 -20.33 16.13 19.15
C LYS A 273 -19.91 15.30 20.37
N ILE A 274 -19.61 14.02 20.17
CA ILE A 274 -19.20 13.10 21.24
C ILE A 274 -17.89 13.56 21.89
N ILE A 275 -16.89 13.94 21.08
CA ILE A 275 -15.61 14.44 21.59
C ILE A 275 -15.80 15.73 22.40
N ASN A 276 -16.63 16.66 21.91
CA ASN A 276 -16.89 17.90 22.62
C ASN A 276 -17.60 17.67 23.96
N TRP A 277 -18.58 16.76 23.98
CA TRP A 277 -19.26 16.36 25.21
C TRP A 277 -18.29 15.71 26.22
N ALA A 278 -17.43 14.79 25.78
CA ALA A 278 -16.46 14.13 26.64
C ALA A 278 -15.48 15.13 27.29
N LYS A 279 -15.01 16.13 26.53
CA LYS A 279 -14.15 17.21 27.04
C LYS A 279 -14.85 18.10 28.07
N GLN A 280 -16.16 18.31 27.95
CA GLN A 280 -16.94 19.05 28.93
C GLN A 280 -17.07 18.27 30.25
N GLN A 281 -17.28 16.96 30.18
CA GLN A 281 -17.33 16.08 31.35
C GLN A 281 -16.00 15.99 32.10
N GLU A 282 -14.86 16.01 31.40
CA GLU A 282 -13.53 16.08 32.04
C GLU A 282 -13.28 17.44 32.73
N ARG A 283 -13.83 18.53 32.22
CA ARG A 283 -13.76 19.85 32.86
C ARG A 283 -14.62 19.96 34.12
N GLU A 284 -15.70 19.20 34.21
CA GLU A 284 -16.65 19.24 35.31
C GLU A 284 -16.27 18.33 36.49
N GLN A 285 -15.32 17.40 36.32
CA GLN A 285 -14.75 16.68 37.46
C GLN A 285 -13.75 17.58 38.20
N PRO A 286 -14.00 17.99 39.46
CA PRO A 286 -12.97 18.64 40.24
C PRO A 286 -11.90 17.60 40.55
N VAL A 287 -10.74 17.74 39.91
CA VAL A 287 -9.55 16.99 40.30
C VAL A 287 -9.16 17.48 41.69
N ALA A 288 -9.55 16.75 42.74
CA ALA A 288 -8.92 16.86 44.03
C ALA A 288 -7.49 16.33 43.89
N VAL A 289 -6.56 17.20 43.49
CA VAL A 289 -5.14 16.90 43.46
C VAL A 289 -4.65 16.80 44.91
N CYS A 290 -4.62 15.58 45.46
CA CYS A 290 -3.74 15.33 46.60
C CYS A 290 -2.30 15.40 46.08
N ALA A 291 -1.55 16.40 46.55
CA ALA A 291 -0.11 16.52 46.30
C ALA A 291 0.58 15.23 46.76
N ARG A 292 1.19 14.49 45.84
CA ARG A 292 2.11 13.40 46.19
C ARG A 292 3.48 14.01 46.46
N SER A 293 4.06 13.71 47.62
CA SER A 293 5.45 14.05 47.93
C SER A 293 6.42 13.31 46.99
N PRO A 294 7.63 13.84 46.76
CA PRO A 294 8.64 13.20 45.91
C PRO A 294 9.02 11.80 46.42
N PRO A 295 9.36 10.85 45.54
CA PRO A 295 9.80 9.53 45.94
C PRO A 295 11.14 9.60 46.70
N GLU A 296 11.23 8.93 47.84
CA GLU A 296 12.48 8.77 48.59
C GLU A 296 13.51 7.95 47.80
N LEU A 297 14.76 8.40 47.84
CA LEU A 297 15.92 7.67 47.33
C LEU A 297 16.22 6.50 48.26
N ALA A 298 15.99 5.27 47.79
CA ALA A 298 16.49 4.08 48.47
C ALA A 298 18.03 4.02 48.34
N LEU A 299 18.72 4.34 49.43
CA LEU A 299 20.08 3.90 49.69
C LEU A 299 20.03 2.48 50.26
N VAL A 300 20.49 1.48 49.51
CA VAL A 300 21.31 0.33 49.95
C VAL A 300 22.05 -0.21 48.73
#